data_AF-A0A229UVE5-F1
#
_entry.id   AF-A0A229UVE5-F1
#
_cell.length_a   1.000
_cell.length_b   1.000
_cell.length_c   1.000
_cell.angle_alpha   90.00
_cell.angle_beta   90.00
_cell.angle_gamma   90.00
#
_symmetry.space_group_name_H-M   'P 1'
#
loop_
_entity.id
_entity.type
_entity.pdbx_description
1 polymer ?
#
loop_
_entity_poly.entity_id
_entity_poly.type
_entity_poly.pdbx_seq_one_letter_code
_entity_poly.pdbx_strand_id
1 'polypeptide(L)'
;MTLNDLVTEAEYGDVLNGVKDLLKETYCITEHEADSVVNRTLDNVDVFLDDYIPYIQSLKTIQGDLRETLDEHLKQAVDNEHTLQLKMTNDAAIWLAYECIRRFCKRNF
;
A
#
# COMPACT_ATOMS: atom_id res chain seq x y z
N MET A 1 11.17 -8.92 -5.49
CA MET A 1 10.71 -7.72 -4.77
C MET A 1 11.76 -7.47 -3.72
N THR A 2 12.28 -6.26 -3.65
CA THR A 2 13.30 -5.84 -2.68
C THR A 2 12.68 -4.85 -1.70
N LEU A 3 13.31 -4.62 -0.54
CA LEU A 3 12.84 -3.60 0.41
C LEU A 3 12.69 -2.21 -0.23
N ASN A 4 13.57 -1.86 -1.17
CA ASN A 4 13.53 -0.59 -1.89
C ASN A 4 12.30 -0.45 -2.81
N ASP A 5 11.59 -1.55 -3.11
CA ASP A 5 10.32 -1.51 -3.84
C ASP A 5 9.13 -1.17 -2.93
N LEU A 6 9.32 -1.19 -1.60
CA LEU A 6 8.25 -1.11 -0.59
C LEU A 6 8.24 0.21 0.17
N VAL A 7 9.41 0.83 0.34
CA VAL A 7 9.57 2.08 1.08
C VAL A 7 10.50 3.02 0.33
N THR A 8 10.29 4.32 0.49
CA THR A 8 11.24 5.33 0.04
C THR A 8 12.51 5.32 0.90
N GLU A 9 13.61 5.88 0.40
CA GLU A 9 14.87 5.97 1.15
C GLU A 9 14.70 6.71 2.50
N ALA A 10 13.87 7.75 2.52
CA ALA A 10 13.57 8.49 3.75
C ALA A 10 12.80 7.62 4.77
N GLU A 11 11.74 6.95 4.32
CA GLU A 11 10.97 6.02 5.17
C GLU A 11 11.84 4.85 5.64
N TYR A 12 12.77 4.39 4.81
CA TYR A 12 13.68 3.31 5.17
C TYR A 12 14.59 3.68 6.33
N GLY A 13 15.15 4.90 6.33
CA GLY A 13 15.94 5.40 7.45
C GLY A 13 15.15 5.43 8.77
N ASP A 14 13.90 5.88 8.72
CA ASP A 14 13.00 5.91 9.89
C ASP A 14 12.68 4.49 10.40
N VAL A 15 12.43 3.55 9.49
CA VAL A 15 12.22 2.13 9.82
C VAL A 15 13.43 1.55 10.54
N LEU A 16 14.65 1.78 10.03
CA LEU A 16 15.88 1.28 10.65
C LEU A 16 16.06 1.85 12.07
N ASN A 17 15.77 3.13 12.27
CA ASN A 17 15.82 3.74 13.61
C ASN A 17 14.81 3.08 14.57
N GLY A 18 13.56 2.85 14.11
CA GLY A 18 12.56 2.14 14.89
C GLY A 18 12.97 0.71 15.27
N VAL A 19 13.64 -0.02 14.36
CA VAL A 19 14.19 -1.35 14.64
C VAL A 19 15.30 -1.28 15.69
N LYS A 20 16.20 -0.30 15.63
CA LYS A 20 17.25 -0.12 16.65
C LYS A 20 16.64 0.15 18.02
N ASP A 21 15.65 1.04 18.08
CA ASP A 21 14.94 1.35 19.33
C ASP A 21 14.30 0.10 19.92
N LEU A 22 13.60 -0.69 19.10
CA LEU A 22 13.03 -1.98 19.51
C LEU A 22 14.11 -2.93 20.05
N LEU A 23 15.26 -3.05 19.38
CA LEU A 23 16.35 -3.93 19.80
C LEU A 23 16.95 -3.49 21.14
N LYS A 24 17.19 -2.18 21.33
CA LYS A 24 17.69 -1.61 22.58
C LYS A 24 16.72 -1.88 23.73
N GLU A 25 15.42 -1.68 23.51
CA GLU A 25 14.40 -1.89 24.54
C GLU A 25 14.20 -3.38 24.87
N THR A 26 14.19 -4.24 23.86
CA THR A 26 13.91 -5.68 24.04
C THR A 26 15.10 -6.42 24.65
N TYR A 27 16.32 -6.06 24.25
CA TYR A 27 17.53 -6.82 24.60
C TYR A 27 18.50 -6.04 25.51
N CYS A 28 18.16 -4.81 25.90
CA CYS A 28 18.98 -3.95 26.75
C CYS A 28 20.40 -3.71 26.20
N ILE A 29 20.53 -3.62 24.88
CA ILE A 29 21.82 -3.39 24.20
C ILE A 29 22.06 -1.90 23.94
N THR A 30 23.30 -1.54 23.64
CA THR A 30 23.71 -0.18 23.29
C THR A 30 23.36 0.19 21.84
N GLU A 31 23.40 1.49 21.52
CA GLU A 31 23.22 1.99 20.14
C GLU A 31 24.19 1.32 19.16
N HIS A 32 25.46 1.22 19.55
CA HIS A 32 26.49 0.63 18.70
C HIS A 32 26.26 -0.86 18.43
N GLU A 33 25.78 -1.59 19.44
CA GLU A 33 25.40 -3.00 19.28
C GLU A 33 24.17 -3.14 18.38
N ALA A 34 23.17 -2.27 18.53
CA ALA A 34 21.98 -2.25 17.67
C ALA A 34 22.34 -1.95 16.21
N ASP A 35 23.20 -0.97 15.94
CA ASP A 35 23.72 -0.68 14.59
C ASP A 35 24.42 -1.90 13.97
N SER A 36 25.27 -2.57 14.76
CA SER A 36 25.98 -3.78 14.33
C SER A 36 25.03 -4.91 13.98
N VAL A 37 23.95 -5.10 14.75
CA VAL A 37 22.91 -6.09 14.48
C VAL A 37 22.17 -5.74 13.18
N VAL A 38 21.65 -4.52 13.06
CA VAL A 38 20.88 -4.06 11.90
C VAL A 38 21.67 -4.24 10.60
N ASN A 39 22.94 -3.86 10.59
CA ASN A 39 23.79 -4.02 9.40
C ASN A 39 23.98 -5.48 8.99
N ARG A 40 23.95 -6.43 9.93
CA ARG A 40 24.06 -7.87 9.66
C ARG A 40 22.75 -8.50 9.23
N THR A 41 21.61 -7.91 9.60
CA THR A 41 20.29 -8.43 9.21
C THR A 41 19.90 -8.06 7.78
N LEU A 42 20.54 -7.05 7.18
CA LEU A 42 20.27 -6.63 5.79
C LEU A 42 20.39 -7.79 4.79
N ASP A 43 21.37 -8.68 4.98
CA ASP A 43 21.59 -9.82 4.09
C ASP A 43 20.53 -10.93 4.25
N ASN A 44 19.75 -10.91 5.34
CA ASN A 44 18.79 -11.97 5.68
C ASN A 44 17.33 -11.51 5.59
N VAL A 45 17.07 -10.21 5.44
CA VAL A 45 15.71 -9.67 5.48
C VAL A 45 14.86 -10.12 4.29
N ASP A 46 15.49 -10.32 3.13
CA ASP A 46 14.84 -10.81 1.92
C ASP A 46 14.23 -12.21 2.11
N VAL A 47 14.84 -13.05 2.96
CA VAL A 47 14.33 -14.40 3.28
C VAL A 47 12.96 -14.33 3.95
N PHE A 48 12.76 -13.35 4.82
CA PHE A 48 11.46 -13.16 5.47
C PHE A 48 10.47 -12.42 4.56
N LEU A 49 10.98 -11.62 3.61
CA LEU A 49 10.12 -10.89 2.69
C LEU A 49 9.34 -11.83 1.77
N ASP A 50 9.94 -12.96 1.39
CA ASP A 50 9.30 -13.97 0.53
C ASP A 50 7.96 -14.47 1.09
N ASP A 51 7.84 -14.60 2.41
CA ASP A 51 6.59 -15.00 3.08
C ASP A 51 5.46 -13.96 2.90
N TYR A 52 5.82 -12.69 2.72
CA TYR A 52 4.86 -11.59 2.54
C TYR A 52 4.48 -11.33 1.08
N ILE A 53 5.28 -11.83 0.11
CA ILE A 53 5.06 -11.60 -1.33
C ILE A 53 3.63 -11.97 -1.78
N PRO A 54 3.05 -13.13 -1.42
CA PRO A 54 1.71 -13.49 -1.87
C PRO A 54 0.62 -12.49 -1.41
N TYR A 55 0.76 -11.93 -0.21
CA TYR A 55 -0.18 -10.94 0.32
C TYR A 55 -0.05 -9.60 -0.40
N ILE A 56 1.18 -9.15 -0.67
CA ILE A 56 1.44 -7.93 -1.43
C ILE A 56 0.89 -8.07 -2.86
N GLN A 57 1.09 -9.23 -3.49
CA GLN A 57 0.52 -9.52 -4.82
C GLN A 57 -1.02 -9.47 -4.79
N SER A 58 -1.64 -10.08 -3.78
CA SER A 58 -3.10 -10.05 -3.61
C SER A 58 -3.64 -8.62 -3.45
N LEU A 59 -2.97 -7.77 -2.66
CA LEU A 59 -3.34 -6.36 -2.53
C LEU A 59 -3.21 -5.59 -3.85
N LYS A 60 -2.16 -5.85 -4.63
CA LYS A 60 -1.99 -5.25 -5.96
C LYS A 60 -3.09 -5.68 -6.93
N THR A 61 -3.48 -6.96 -6.91
CA THR A 61 -4.61 -7.45 -7.71
C THR A 61 -5.90 -6.77 -7.33
N ILE A 62 -6.25 -6.73 -6.04
CA ILE A 62 -7.46 -6.04 -5.55
C ILE A 62 -7.46 -4.57 -5.97
N GLN A 63 -6.33 -3.89 -5.87
CA GLN A 63 -6.21 -2.50 -6.32
C GLN A 63 -6.45 -2.35 -7.82
N GLY A 64 -5.94 -3.29 -8.63
CA GLY A 64 -6.21 -3.39 -10.06
C GLY A 64 -7.70 -3.57 -10.35
N ASP A 65 -8.31 -4.58 -9.74
CA ASP A 65 -9.73 -4.92 -9.92
C ASP A 65 -10.66 -3.74 -9.55
N LEU A 66 -10.34 -3.01 -8.48
CA LEU A 66 -11.09 -1.80 -8.09
C LEU A 66 -11.01 -0.70 -9.16
N ARG A 67 -9.84 -0.54 -9.78
CA ARG A 67 -9.64 0.44 -10.86
C ARG A 67 -10.34 0.00 -12.15
N GLU A 68 -10.25 -1.28 -12.50
CA GLU A 68 -10.96 -1.82 -13.66
C GLU A 68 -12.48 -1.65 -13.51
N THR A 69 -13.02 -1.95 -12.33
CA THR A 69 -14.44 -1.74 -12.01
C THR A 69 -14.85 -0.27 -12.18
N LEU A 70 -14.02 0.67 -11.74
CA LEU A 70 -14.26 2.11 -11.94
C LEU A 70 -14.29 2.47 -13.44
N ASP A 71 -13.28 2.01 -14.19
CA ASP A 71 -13.18 2.29 -15.62
C ASP A 71 -14.35 1.68 -16.40
N GLU A 72 -14.80 0.49 -16.04
CA GLU A 72 -15.99 -0.16 -16.62
C GLU A 72 -17.26 0.63 -16.34
N HIS A 73 -17.48 1.06 -15.09
CA HIS A 73 -18.61 1.90 -14.73
C HIS A 73 -18.64 3.21 -15.50
N LEU A 74 -17.48 3.88 -15.68
CA LEU A 74 -17.39 5.14 -16.42
C LEU A 74 -17.52 4.96 -17.95
N LYS A 75 -17.23 3.77 -18.48
CA LYS A 75 -17.40 3.44 -19.91
C LYS A 75 -18.86 3.17 -20.30
N GLN A 76 -19.77 2.95 -19.34
CA GLN A 76 -21.19 2.76 -19.62
C GLN A 76 -21.79 4.09 -20.15
N ALA A 77 -21.69 4.29 -21.45
CA ALA A 77 -22.15 5.49 -22.14
C ALA A 77 -23.68 5.58 -22.10
N VAL A 78 -24.19 6.71 -21.61
CA VAL A 78 -25.59 7.08 -21.78
C VAL A 78 -25.70 7.88 -23.07
N ASP A 79 -26.41 7.32 -24.05
CA ASP A 79 -26.59 7.90 -25.39
C ASP A 79 -27.68 9.00 -25.36
N ASN A 80 -27.39 10.12 -26.03
CA ASN A 80 -28.24 11.31 -26.32
C ASN A 80 -28.41 12.43 -25.27
N GLU A 81 -28.32 13.68 -25.73
CA GLU A 81 -28.28 14.97 -25.00
C GLU A 81 -29.31 15.20 -23.88
N HIS A 82 -30.48 14.53 -23.89
CA HIS A 82 -31.42 14.56 -22.76
C HIS A 82 -30.94 13.80 -21.51
N THR A 83 -29.83 13.05 -21.63
CA THR A 83 -29.23 12.26 -20.55
C THR A 83 -27.98 12.89 -19.95
N LEU A 84 -27.60 14.13 -20.30
CA LEU A 84 -26.39 14.73 -19.70
C LEU A 84 -26.48 14.84 -18.18
N GLN A 85 -27.62 15.28 -17.64
CA GLN A 85 -27.83 15.34 -16.20
C GLN A 85 -27.83 13.95 -15.57
N LEU A 86 -28.47 12.97 -16.22
CA LEU A 86 -28.49 11.58 -15.76
C LEU A 86 -27.08 10.96 -15.77
N LYS A 87 -26.30 11.23 -16.81
CA LYS A 87 -24.91 10.82 -16.96
C LYS A 87 -24.06 11.45 -15.86
N MET A 88 -24.18 12.75 -15.61
CA MET A 88 -23.48 13.43 -14.53
C MET A 88 -23.84 12.86 -13.15
N THR A 89 -25.12 12.53 -12.92
CA THR A 89 -25.57 11.88 -11.68
C THR A 89 -24.97 10.47 -11.55
N ASN A 90 -24.94 9.69 -12.61
CA ASN A 90 -24.33 8.35 -12.61
C ASN A 90 -22.82 8.42 -12.38
N ASP A 91 -22.10 9.28 -13.11
CA ASP A 91 -20.66 9.50 -12.94
C ASP A 91 -20.35 9.92 -11.49
N ALA A 92 -21.13 10.84 -10.92
CA ALA A 92 -20.98 11.25 -9.53
C ALA A 92 -21.22 10.10 -8.54
N ALA A 93 -22.22 9.25 -8.77
CA ALA A 93 -22.50 8.09 -7.93
C ALA A 93 -21.37 7.05 -8.00
N ILE A 94 -20.84 6.78 -9.20
CA ILE A 94 -19.70 5.89 -9.44
C ILE A 94 -18.47 6.40 -8.67
N TRP A 95 -18.14 7.69 -8.82
CA TRP A 95 -17.02 8.32 -8.12
C TRP A 95 -17.19 8.29 -6.61
N LEU A 96 -18.39 8.56 -6.10
CA LEU A 96 -18.69 8.50 -4.67
C LEU A 96 -18.48 7.08 -4.12
N ALA A 97 -18.97 6.06 -4.83
CA ALA A 97 -18.78 4.67 -4.43
C ALA A 97 -17.30 4.28 -4.39
N TYR A 98 -16.55 4.61 -5.45
CA TYR A 98 -15.12 4.35 -5.52
C TYR A 98 -14.34 5.04 -4.38
N GLU A 99 -14.62 6.33 -4.11
CA GLU A 99 -13.95 7.06 -3.04
C GLU A 99 -14.27 6.52 -1.64
N CYS A 100 -15.50 6.06 -1.40
CA CYS A 100 -15.87 5.38 -0.16
C CYS A 100 -15.04 4.10 0.04
N ILE A 101 -14.91 3.25 -1.00
CA ILE A 101 -14.10 2.03 -0.93
C ILE A 101 -12.62 2.36 -0.77
N ARG A 102 -12.08 3.30 -1.55
CA ARG A 102 -10.68 3.74 -1.45
C ARG A 102 -10.32 4.20 -0.04
N ARG A 103 -11.21 4.98 0.59
CA ARG A 103 -11.05 5.44 1.99
C ARG A 103 -11.19 4.30 2.98
N PHE A 104 -12.09 3.34 2.75
CA PHE A 104 -12.19 2.14 3.58
C PHE A 104 -10.88 1.35 3.52
N CYS A 105 -10.34 1.11 2.33
CA CYS A 105 -9.06 0.41 2.17
C CYS A 105 -7.93 1.14 2.91
N LYS A 106 -7.74 2.45 2.68
CA LYS A 106 -6.70 3.25 3.35
C LYS A 106 -6.80 3.27 4.89
N ARG A 107 -8.00 3.03 5.44
CA ARG A 107 -8.21 3.02 6.90
C ARG A 107 -7.93 1.66 7.53
N ASN A 108 -8.05 0.58 6.78
CA ASN A 108 -7.98 -0.79 7.31
C ASN A 108 -6.73 -1.54 6.84
N PHE A 109 -5.98 -0.97 5.90
CA PHE A 109 -4.73 -1.47 5.35
C PHE A 109 -3.76 -0.29 5.27
#